data_AF-A0A2D6A9E1-F1
#
_entry.id   AF-A0A2D6A9E1-F1
#
_cell.length_a   1.000
_cell.length_b   1.000
_cell.length_c   1.000
_cell.angle_alpha   90.00
_cell.angle_beta   90.00
_cell.angle_gamma   90.00
#
_symmetry.space_group_name_H-M   'P 1'
#
loop_
_entity.id
_entity.type
_entity.pdbx_description
1 polymer ?
#
loop_
_entity_poly.entity_id
_entity_poly.type
_entity_poly.pdbx_seq_one_letter_code
_entity_poly.pdbx_strand_id
1 'polypeptide(L)'
;MISEVGFDSGKQWIEIQNLGNSAEDVSTWSIYQATQTPNKPQNYWWAFPRGTSIGGGKFLRVHWLQFVANCPANNLCTGTTIFHFMFGLFAEPLDQSRGALALFSTQLSNQMNNPTKIQSWVSWGTSGFKREDVAIQANRWTKNSAAPAPSGLPLPSLAFAYTNPSGPNSATDWFLDSTPTPGKENLGGAFATSYGVACQGTLTQIARQFVNSVPAHGNKNYLLGIDRPLLANELALLLLSIRGDGKILVRNCPYWLNPLVVPFVLFVPKVGNIAQFSFNAISPDALGGMQFSTQWGVFDVVNDKLGLTNGVQMRFGMK
;
A
#
# COMPACT_ATOMS: atom_id res chain seq x y z
N MET A 1 -8.77 -9.69 7.46
CA MET A 1 -7.32 -9.77 7.16
C MET A 1 -6.58 -8.69 7.94
N ILE A 2 -5.30 -8.86 8.23
CA ILE A 2 -4.46 -7.76 8.75
C ILE A 2 -4.15 -6.83 7.58
N SER A 3 -4.37 -5.52 7.74
CA SER A 3 -4.14 -4.50 6.71
C SER A 3 -2.98 -3.55 7.04
N GLU A 4 -2.71 -3.33 8.32
CA GLU A 4 -1.65 -2.43 8.78
C GLU A 4 -1.13 -2.84 10.17
N VAL A 5 0.16 -2.60 10.41
CA VAL A 5 0.81 -2.68 11.72
C VAL A 5 1.53 -1.37 12.01
N GLY A 6 1.07 -0.65 13.03
CA GLY A 6 1.67 0.60 13.49
C GLY A 6 2.65 0.39 14.64
N PHE A 7 3.82 1.01 14.54
CA PHE A 7 4.94 0.84 15.49
C PHE A 7 5.24 2.08 16.34
N ASP A 8 4.39 3.11 16.30
CA ASP A 8 4.61 4.34 17.05
C ASP A 8 4.73 4.06 18.55
N SER A 9 5.79 4.59 19.17
CA SER A 9 6.13 4.29 20.56
C SER A 9 5.01 4.76 21.50
N GLY A 10 4.41 3.82 22.23
CA GLY A 10 3.27 4.08 23.12
C GLY A 10 1.91 4.21 22.41
N LYS A 11 1.86 4.03 21.08
CA LYS A 11 0.64 4.02 20.27
C LYS A 11 0.77 2.94 19.19
N GLN A 12 1.07 1.71 19.57
CA GLN A 12 1.12 0.61 18.61
C GLN A 12 -0.29 0.16 18.25
N TRP A 13 -0.54 -0.18 17.00
CA TRP A 13 -1.85 -0.69 16.59
C TRP A 13 -1.74 -1.76 15.52
N ILE A 14 -2.80 -2.55 15.43
CA ILE A 14 -3.02 -3.52 14.36
C ILE A 14 -4.34 -3.14 13.72
N GLU A 15 -4.35 -2.95 12.41
CA GLU A 15 -5.57 -2.72 11.65
C GLU A 15 -5.99 -3.98 10.91
N ILE A 16 -7.29 -4.24 10.94
CA ILE A 16 -7.91 -5.41 10.34
C ILE A 16 -9.00 -4.93 9.42
N GLN A 17 -9.01 -5.43 8.19
CA GLN A 17 -10.07 -5.18 7.23
C GLN A 17 -10.92 -6.43 7.03
N ASN A 18 -12.23 -6.22 6.93
CA ASN A 18 -13.14 -7.21 6.37
C ASN A 18 -13.22 -7.02 4.84
N LEU A 19 -12.68 -7.97 4.08
CA LEU A 19 -12.72 -7.96 2.62
C LEU A 19 -14.09 -8.36 2.04
N GLY A 20 -14.97 -8.96 2.86
CA GLY A 20 -16.31 -9.33 2.45
C GLY A 20 -17.23 -8.12 2.27
N ASN A 21 -18.37 -8.36 1.63
CA ASN A 21 -19.40 -7.33 1.42
C ASN A 21 -20.42 -7.25 2.56
N SER A 22 -20.45 -8.26 3.45
CA SER A 22 -21.32 -8.33 4.62
C SER A 22 -20.54 -8.11 5.91
N ALA A 23 -21.24 -7.73 6.97
CA ALA A 23 -20.64 -7.71 8.30
C ALA A 23 -20.18 -9.12 8.71
N GLU A 24 -19.02 -9.20 9.34
CA GLU A 24 -18.43 -10.44 9.87
C GLU A 24 -18.37 -10.35 11.39
N ASP A 25 -18.92 -11.36 12.08
CA ASP A 25 -18.76 -11.50 13.54
C ASP A 25 -17.40 -12.14 13.84
N VAL A 26 -16.52 -11.37 14.48
CA VAL A 26 -15.18 -11.81 14.85
C VAL A 26 -15.06 -12.13 16.34
N SER A 27 -16.17 -12.26 17.06
CA SER A 27 -16.22 -12.55 18.50
C SER A 27 -15.51 -13.84 18.90
N THR A 28 -15.35 -14.79 17.98
CA THR A 28 -14.65 -16.07 18.22
C THR A 28 -13.22 -16.07 17.70
N TRP A 29 -12.72 -14.93 17.20
CA TRP A 29 -11.41 -14.82 16.58
C TRP A 29 -10.36 -14.40 17.62
N SER A 30 -9.09 -14.44 17.23
CA SER A 30 -7.98 -13.94 18.04
C SER A 30 -6.84 -13.38 17.20
N ILE A 31 -6.07 -12.47 17.80
CA ILE A 31 -4.78 -12.01 17.29
C ILE A 31 -3.69 -12.80 17.98
N TYR A 32 -2.73 -13.29 17.19
CA TYR A 32 -1.53 -13.97 17.64
C TYR A 32 -0.31 -13.11 17.32
N GLN A 33 0.55 -12.89 18.30
CA GLN A 33 1.89 -12.32 18.11
C GLN A 33 2.94 -13.40 18.36
N ALA A 34 3.82 -13.61 17.38
CA ALA A 34 5.05 -14.36 17.55
C ALA A 34 6.23 -13.41 17.70
N THR A 35 7.09 -13.69 18.68
CA THR A 35 8.35 -12.97 18.89
C THR A 35 9.51 -13.96 18.94
N GLN A 36 10.73 -13.45 18.75
CA GLN A 36 11.97 -14.20 18.95
C GLN A 36 12.80 -13.58 20.08
N THR A 37 12.12 -13.00 21.06
CA THR A 37 12.76 -12.37 22.23
C THR A 37 13.47 -13.45 23.06
N PRO A 38 14.80 -13.36 23.26
CA PRO A 38 15.52 -14.36 24.04
C PRO A 38 14.93 -14.52 25.45
N ASN A 39 14.79 -15.77 25.90
CA ASN A 39 14.29 -16.13 27.24
C ASN A 39 12.84 -15.68 27.54
N LYS A 40 12.03 -15.40 26.50
CA LYS A 40 10.61 -15.09 26.65
C LYS A 40 9.74 -16.12 25.91
N PRO A 41 8.47 -16.30 26.32
CA PRO A 41 7.52 -17.06 25.53
C PRO A 41 7.39 -16.46 24.13
N GLN A 42 7.48 -17.28 23.09
CA GLN A 42 7.43 -16.81 21.70
C GLN A 42 6.00 -16.63 21.17
N ASN A 43 4.98 -16.57 22.04
CA ASN A 43 3.59 -16.58 21.63
C ASN A 43 2.65 -15.83 22.57
N TYR A 44 1.97 -14.82 22.05
CA TYR A 44 0.97 -14.02 22.76
C TYR A 44 -0.35 -14.04 21.99
N TRP A 45 -1.46 -14.23 22.71
CA TRP A 45 -2.79 -14.35 22.12
C TRP A 45 -3.73 -13.35 22.74
N TRP A 46 -4.50 -12.65 21.91
CA TRP A 46 -5.52 -11.73 22.36
C TRP A 46 -6.86 -12.06 21.70
N ALA A 47 -7.90 -12.26 22.52
CA ALA A 47 -9.25 -12.58 22.07
C ALA A 47 -10.01 -11.32 21.70
N PHE A 48 -10.74 -11.36 20.59
CA PHE A 48 -11.76 -10.34 20.34
C PHE A 48 -12.89 -10.47 21.39
N PRO A 49 -13.36 -9.36 21.97
CA PRO A 49 -14.51 -9.35 22.87
C PRO A 49 -15.77 -9.87 22.18
N ARG A 50 -16.69 -10.47 22.97
CA ARG A 50 -18.00 -10.88 22.49
C ARG A 50 -18.78 -9.69 21.93
N GLY A 51 -19.43 -9.89 20.78
CA GLY A 51 -20.18 -8.87 20.07
C GLY A 51 -19.35 -8.03 19.11
N THR A 52 -18.06 -8.34 18.93
CA THR A 52 -17.22 -7.62 17.97
C THR A 52 -17.59 -8.02 16.55
N SER A 53 -18.02 -7.05 15.74
CA SER A 53 -18.29 -7.24 14.31
C SER A 53 -17.57 -6.21 13.46
N ILE A 54 -17.14 -6.59 12.26
CA ILE A 54 -16.55 -5.69 11.26
C ILE A 54 -17.47 -5.64 10.06
N GLY A 55 -18.02 -4.46 9.72
CA GLY A 55 -18.83 -4.27 8.52
C GLY A 55 -18.08 -4.64 7.24
N GLY A 56 -18.80 -5.02 6.17
CA GLY A 56 -18.19 -5.34 4.88
C GLY A 56 -17.39 -4.17 4.31
N GLY A 57 -16.17 -4.42 3.86
CA GLY A 57 -15.21 -3.40 3.40
C GLY A 57 -14.74 -2.43 4.49
N LYS A 58 -15.12 -2.63 5.77
CA LYS A 58 -14.73 -1.76 6.88
C LYS A 58 -13.47 -2.26 7.58
N PHE A 59 -12.94 -1.36 8.38
CA PHE A 59 -11.72 -1.54 9.16
C PHE A 59 -12.04 -1.57 10.65
N LEU A 60 -11.26 -2.34 11.39
CA LEU A 60 -11.23 -2.37 12.85
C LEU A 60 -9.80 -2.19 13.30
N ARG A 61 -9.60 -1.27 14.23
CA ARG A 61 -8.29 -1.02 14.83
C ARG A 61 -8.22 -1.60 16.23
N VAL A 62 -7.12 -2.30 16.50
CA VAL A 62 -6.77 -2.84 17.81
C VAL A 62 -5.49 -2.15 18.29
N HIS A 63 -5.60 -1.30 19.30
CA HIS A 63 -4.44 -0.68 19.94
C HIS A 63 -3.74 -1.69 20.84
N TRP A 64 -2.47 -1.92 20.56
CA TRP A 64 -1.65 -2.94 21.21
C TRP A 64 -1.03 -2.38 22.49
N LEU A 65 -1.19 -3.12 23.58
CA LEU A 65 -0.76 -2.73 24.93
C LEU A 65 -1.26 -1.35 25.39
N GLN A 66 -2.44 -0.94 24.91
CA GLN A 66 -3.11 0.28 25.36
C GLN A 66 -4.12 -0.01 26.48
N PHE A 67 -4.18 0.87 27.48
CA PHE A 67 -5.12 0.74 28.60
C PHE A 67 -6.57 0.82 28.11
N VAL A 68 -7.40 -0.12 28.54
CA VAL A 68 -8.79 -0.26 28.04
C VAL A 68 -9.63 0.98 28.34
N ALA A 69 -9.44 1.63 29.49
CA ALA A 69 -10.20 2.84 29.83
C ALA A 69 -9.85 4.04 28.92
N ASN A 70 -8.70 4.00 28.25
CA ASN A 70 -8.24 5.04 27.33
C ASN A 70 -8.45 4.62 25.87
N CYS A 71 -9.34 3.65 25.62
CA CYS A 71 -9.55 3.16 24.26
C CYS A 71 -10.36 4.17 23.44
N PRO A 72 -9.88 4.59 22.26
CA PRO A 72 -10.65 5.50 21.43
C PRO A 72 -11.96 4.84 20.97
N ALA A 73 -13.02 5.63 20.81
CA ALA A 73 -14.31 5.15 20.34
C ALA A 73 -14.17 4.40 18.99
N ASN A 74 -14.95 3.33 18.82
CA ASN A 74 -14.94 2.45 17.64
C ASN A 74 -13.64 1.67 17.39
N ASN A 75 -12.69 1.70 18.34
CA ASN A 75 -11.51 0.84 18.34
C ASN A 75 -11.56 -0.16 19.48
N LEU A 76 -10.67 -1.15 19.43
CA LEU A 76 -10.40 -2.06 20.54
C LEU A 76 -9.01 -1.79 21.09
N CYS A 77 -8.80 -2.17 22.34
CA CYS A 77 -7.52 -2.06 23.01
C CYS A 77 -7.24 -3.35 23.74
N THR A 78 -6.01 -3.84 23.63
CA THR A 78 -5.69 -5.13 24.23
C THR A 78 -5.58 -5.08 25.75
N GLY A 79 -5.52 -3.90 26.36
CA GLY A 79 -5.14 -3.73 27.75
C GLY A 79 -3.61 -3.85 27.94
N THR A 80 -3.14 -3.49 29.13
CA THR A 80 -1.70 -3.44 29.49
C THR A 80 -1.26 -4.60 30.38
N THR A 81 -2.20 -5.41 30.87
CA THR A 81 -1.92 -6.49 31.83
C THR A 81 -2.11 -7.86 31.20
N ILE A 82 -1.42 -8.84 31.78
CA ILE A 82 -1.42 -10.25 31.36
C ILE A 82 -2.82 -10.87 31.34
N PHE A 83 -3.72 -10.37 32.19
CA PHE A 83 -5.09 -10.89 32.30
C PHE A 83 -5.98 -10.57 31.09
N HIS A 84 -5.53 -9.67 30.21
CA HIS A 84 -6.24 -9.40 28.96
C HIS A 84 -5.84 -10.32 27.81
N PHE A 85 -4.84 -11.18 28.01
CA PHE A 85 -4.33 -12.10 26.99
C PHE A 85 -4.76 -13.54 27.28
N MET A 86 -5.02 -14.28 26.22
CA MET A 86 -5.43 -15.68 26.30
C MET A 86 -4.20 -16.56 26.54
N PHE A 87 -4.22 -17.34 27.62
CA PHE A 87 -3.24 -18.42 27.89
C PHE A 87 -1.77 -17.98 28.03
N GLY A 88 -1.49 -16.68 28.04
CA GLY A 88 -0.14 -16.12 28.20
C GLY A 88 0.00 -15.41 29.54
N LEU A 89 1.06 -15.71 30.28
CA LEU A 89 1.42 -14.97 31.49
C LEU A 89 2.10 -13.63 31.19
N PHE A 90 2.19 -13.22 29.91
CA PHE A 90 2.93 -12.05 29.45
C PHE A 90 2.32 -11.48 28.17
N ALA A 91 2.74 -10.28 27.82
CA ALA A 91 2.58 -9.69 26.51
C ALA A 91 3.83 -8.85 26.21
N GLU A 92 4.14 -8.64 24.93
CA GLU A 92 5.30 -7.85 24.50
C GLU A 92 4.87 -6.74 23.55
N PRO A 93 5.52 -5.56 23.58
CA PRO A 93 5.37 -4.58 22.52
C PRO A 93 5.66 -5.19 21.14
N LEU A 94 5.07 -4.62 20.09
CA LEU A 94 5.43 -4.97 18.72
C LEU A 94 6.86 -4.46 18.46
N ASP A 95 7.82 -5.38 18.37
CA ASP A 95 9.21 -5.03 18.07
C ASP A 95 9.30 -4.55 16.60
N GLN A 96 9.73 -3.32 16.40
CA GLN A 96 9.88 -2.71 15.08
C GLN A 96 10.94 -3.41 14.22
N SER A 97 11.94 -4.04 14.84
CA SER A 97 13.03 -4.69 14.12
C SER A 97 12.62 -6.05 13.54
N ARG A 98 11.67 -6.74 14.18
CA ARG A 98 11.18 -8.05 13.76
C ARG A 98 9.95 -8.50 14.53
N GLY A 99 9.12 -9.32 13.90
CA GLY A 99 8.00 -9.98 14.56
C GLY A 99 7.09 -10.67 13.56
N ALA A 100 6.08 -11.38 14.07
CA ALA A 100 4.98 -11.83 13.24
C ALA A 100 3.63 -11.68 13.94
N LEU A 101 2.59 -11.44 13.14
CA LEU A 101 1.21 -11.38 13.56
C LEU A 101 0.39 -12.36 12.72
N ALA A 102 -0.58 -12.99 13.37
CA ALA A 102 -1.59 -13.78 12.69
C ALA A 102 -2.98 -13.46 13.20
N LEU A 103 -3.96 -13.61 12.32
CA LEU A 103 -5.38 -13.53 12.64
C LEU A 103 -5.97 -14.93 12.57
N PHE A 104 -6.53 -15.41 13.67
CA PHE A 104 -7.13 -16.74 13.76
C PHE A 104 -8.65 -16.64 13.91
N SER A 105 -9.42 -17.47 13.20
CA SER A 105 -10.88 -17.59 13.36
C SER A 105 -11.29 -18.51 14.51
N THR A 106 -10.47 -18.55 15.56
CA THR A 106 -10.72 -19.35 16.76
C THR A 106 -10.06 -18.70 17.98
N GLN A 107 -10.62 -19.00 19.14
CA GLN A 107 -10.11 -18.70 20.48
C GLN A 107 -9.67 -19.99 21.21
N LEU A 108 -9.97 -21.16 20.65
CA LEU A 108 -9.65 -22.44 21.28
C LEU A 108 -8.16 -22.79 21.08
N SER A 109 -7.43 -22.93 22.18
CA SER A 109 -5.99 -23.23 22.19
C SER A 109 -5.63 -24.48 21.37
N ASN A 110 -6.45 -25.54 21.46
CA ASN A 110 -6.25 -26.78 20.71
C ASN A 110 -6.46 -26.64 19.19
N GLN A 111 -7.05 -25.54 18.71
CA GLN A 111 -7.26 -25.26 17.28
C GLN A 111 -6.19 -24.31 16.70
N MET A 112 -5.28 -23.79 17.51
CA MET A 112 -4.29 -22.80 17.06
C MET A 112 -3.19 -23.37 16.14
N ASN A 113 -3.07 -24.70 16.06
CA ASN A 113 -2.19 -25.40 15.10
C ASN A 113 -2.90 -25.75 13.78
N ASN A 114 -4.18 -25.43 13.61
CA ASN A 114 -4.97 -25.83 12.45
C ASN A 114 -4.84 -24.78 11.32
N PRO A 115 -4.27 -25.13 10.14
CA PRO A 115 -4.12 -24.19 9.02
C PRO A 115 -5.45 -23.56 8.58
N THR A 116 -6.57 -24.28 8.68
CA THR A 116 -7.90 -23.76 8.31
C THR A 116 -8.37 -22.62 9.21
N LYS A 117 -7.73 -22.42 10.36
CA LYS A 117 -8.07 -21.34 11.30
C LYS A 117 -7.26 -20.07 11.06
N ILE A 118 -6.18 -20.09 10.27
CA ILE A 118 -5.42 -18.90 9.94
C ILE A 118 -6.12 -18.12 8.82
N GLN A 119 -6.55 -16.90 9.15
CA GLN A 119 -7.20 -15.98 8.21
C GLN A 119 -6.22 -15.00 7.57
N SER A 120 -5.13 -14.68 8.27
CA SER A 120 -4.11 -13.73 7.81
C SER A 120 -2.80 -13.98 8.54
N TRP A 121 -1.68 -13.70 7.87
CA TRP A 121 -0.35 -13.72 8.48
C TRP A 121 0.48 -12.57 7.92
N VAL A 122 1.36 -12.01 8.76
CA VAL A 122 2.44 -11.13 8.35
C VAL A 122 3.65 -11.37 9.26
N SER A 123 4.83 -11.54 8.69
CA SER A 123 6.10 -11.44 9.41
C SER A 123 6.94 -10.32 8.82
N TRP A 124 7.74 -9.66 9.64
CA TRP A 124 8.64 -8.58 9.23
C TRP A 124 10.02 -8.74 9.84
N GLY A 125 11.02 -8.18 9.15
CA GLY A 125 12.43 -8.16 9.56
C GLY A 125 13.17 -9.51 9.47
N THR A 126 12.50 -10.62 9.80
CA THR A 126 13.03 -11.98 9.67
C THR A 126 11.90 -12.99 9.45
N SER A 127 12.26 -14.19 9.02
CA SER A 127 11.39 -15.37 9.00
C SER A 127 11.78 -16.34 10.13
N GLY A 128 11.17 -17.52 10.15
CA GLY A 128 11.38 -18.58 11.14
C GLY A 128 10.55 -18.37 12.41
N PHE A 129 9.41 -17.68 12.34
CA PHE A 129 8.56 -17.45 13.50
C PHE A 129 7.71 -18.69 13.81
N LYS A 130 7.45 -18.93 15.09
CA LYS A 130 6.56 -20.01 15.51
C LYS A 130 5.20 -19.86 14.82
N ARG A 131 4.74 -20.95 14.20
CA ARG A 131 3.51 -21.05 13.38
C ARG A 131 3.59 -20.49 11.95
N GLU A 132 4.74 -20.03 11.50
CA GLU A 132 4.91 -19.66 10.09
C GLU A 132 4.62 -20.86 9.17
N ASP A 133 5.06 -22.07 9.53
CA ASP A 133 4.72 -23.30 8.79
C ASP A 133 3.21 -23.55 8.67
N VAL A 134 2.43 -23.17 9.70
CA VAL A 134 0.96 -23.29 9.68
C VAL A 134 0.37 -22.25 8.72
N ALA A 135 0.92 -21.03 8.68
CA ALA A 135 0.50 -19.99 7.74
C ALA A 135 0.86 -20.34 6.28
N ILE A 136 2.01 -20.97 6.07
CA ILE A 136 2.43 -21.52 4.77
C ILE A 136 1.45 -22.62 4.33
N GLN A 137 1.13 -23.58 5.21
CA GLN A 137 0.13 -24.63 4.93
C GLN A 137 -1.27 -24.06 4.64
N ALA A 138 -1.61 -22.92 5.23
CA ALA A 138 -2.87 -22.23 4.99
C ALA A 138 -2.87 -21.38 3.69
N ASN A 139 -1.78 -21.36 2.93
CA ASN A 139 -1.56 -20.46 1.79
C ASN A 139 -1.76 -18.98 2.14
N ARG A 140 -1.40 -18.60 3.38
CA ARG A 140 -1.47 -17.22 3.88
C ARG A 140 -0.10 -16.55 3.98
N TRP A 141 0.98 -17.30 3.74
CA TRP A 141 2.34 -16.76 3.74
C TRP A 141 3.27 -17.55 2.84
N THR A 142 4.35 -16.90 2.41
CA THR A 142 5.41 -17.52 1.60
C THR A 142 6.56 -17.95 2.50
N LYS A 143 7.08 -19.17 2.29
CA LYS A 143 8.16 -19.75 3.09
C LYS A 143 9.42 -18.87 3.05
N ASN A 144 10.06 -18.72 4.22
CA ASN A 144 11.32 -17.98 4.38
C ASN A 144 11.23 -16.52 3.89
N SER A 145 10.06 -15.90 4.02
CA SER A 145 9.85 -14.52 3.61
C SER A 145 9.49 -13.64 4.80
N ALA A 146 9.91 -12.38 4.73
CA ALA A 146 9.63 -11.36 5.73
C ALA A 146 9.45 -10.01 5.04
N ALA A 147 8.41 -9.30 5.42
CA ALA A 147 8.19 -7.94 5.00
C ALA A 147 9.29 -7.00 5.55
N PRO A 148 9.47 -5.81 4.97
CA PRO A 148 10.47 -4.85 5.45
C PRO A 148 10.25 -4.50 6.93
N ALA A 149 11.33 -4.40 7.70
CA ALA A 149 11.26 -3.90 9.07
C ALA A 149 11.13 -2.36 9.07
N PRO A 150 10.18 -1.79 9.83
CA PRO A 150 10.11 -0.35 10.05
C PRO A 150 11.44 0.23 10.53
N SER A 151 11.88 1.30 9.89
CA SER A 151 13.07 2.05 10.28
C SER A 151 12.91 3.53 9.92
N GLY A 152 13.61 4.42 10.65
CA GLY A 152 13.55 5.87 10.44
C GLY A 152 12.69 6.62 11.45
N LEU A 153 12.61 7.95 11.27
CA LEU A 153 11.79 8.85 12.08
C LEU A 153 11.03 9.84 11.16
N PRO A 154 9.69 9.98 11.28
CA PRO A 154 8.81 9.15 12.12
C PRO A 154 8.84 7.68 11.69
N LEU A 155 8.56 6.78 12.63
CA LEU A 155 8.53 5.34 12.34
C LEU A 155 7.37 5.04 11.37
N PRO A 156 7.64 4.47 10.19
CA PRO A 156 6.57 4.10 9.27
C PRO A 156 5.76 2.92 9.81
N SER A 157 4.51 2.83 9.38
CA SER A 157 3.71 1.61 9.57
C SER A 157 4.10 0.57 8.53
N LEU A 158 3.80 -0.69 8.82
CA LEU A 158 3.86 -1.77 7.83
C LEU A 158 2.45 -1.95 7.26
N ALA A 159 2.28 -1.70 5.97
CA ALA A 159 0.97 -1.64 5.32
C ALA A 159 0.87 -2.63 4.17
N PHE A 160 -0.32 -3.20 3.98
CA PHE A 160 -0.65 -4.01 2.81
C PHE A 160 -0.86 -3.12 1.58
N ALA A 161 -0.28 -3.50 0.43
CA ALA A 161 -0.30 -2.71 -0.81
C ALA A 161 -1.59 -2.81 -1.64
N TYR A 162 -2.55 -3.66 -1.24
CA TYR A 162 -3.80 -3.89 -1.98
C TYR A 162 -3.63 -4.32 -3.45
N THR A 163 -2.46 -4.83 -3.80
CA THR A 163 -2.16 -5.39 -5.13
C THR A 163 -2.79 -6.77 -5.33
N ASN A 164 -3.12 -7.47 -4.24
CA ASN A 164 -3.74 -8.78 -4.25
C ASN A 164 -5.19 -8.74 -3.68
N PRO A 165 -6.23 -8.93 -4.49
CA PRO A 165 -7.62 -8.87 -4.01
C PRO A 165 -7.97 -9.98 -3.01
N SER A 166 -7.17 -11.05 -2.93
CA SER A 166 -7.36 -12.14 -1.96
C SER A 166 -6.72 -11.85 -0.60
N GLY A 167 -6.09 -10.67 -0.44
CA GLY A 167 -5.26 -10.30 0.71
C GLY A 167 -3.80 -10.72 0.53
N PRO A 168 -2.90 -10.29 1.43
CA PRO A 168 -1.48 -10.61 1.34
C PRO A 168 -1.23 -12.08 1.60
N ASN A 169 -0.40 -12.69 0.76
CA ASN A 169 0.10 -14.05 0.93
C ASN A 169 1.63 -14.13 0.83
N SER A 170 2.30 -12.98 0.68
CA SER A 170 3.74 -12.87 0.54
C SER A 170 4.28 -11.62 1.22
N ALA A 171 5.57 -11.62 1.53
CA ALA A 171 6.27 -10.44 2.02
C ALA A 171 6.22 -9.25 1.04
N THR A 172 6.17 -9.52 -0.27
CA THR A 172 6.16 -8.47 -1.31
C THR A 172 4.82 -7.73 -1.42
N ASP A 173 3.77 -8.25 -0.77
CA ASP A 173 2.48 -7.57 -0.66
C ASP A 173 2.50 -6.44 0.39
N TRP A 174 3.59 -6.30 1.14
CA TRP A 174 3.73 -5.34 2.23
C TRP A 174 4.79 -4.29 1.93
N PHE A 175 4.54 -3.07 2.37
CA PHE A 175 5.46 -1.94 2.22
C PHE A 175 5.46 -1.07 3.49
N LEU A 176 6.45 -0.18 3.60
CA LEU A 176 6.51 0.79 4.69
C LEU A 176 5.77 2.06 4.30
N ASP A 177 4.74 2.42 5.08
CA ASP A 177 3.95 3.63 4.89
C ASP A 177 4.31 4.67 5.96
N SER A 178 4.95 5.76 5.53
CA SER A 178 5.29 6.90 6.39
C SER A 178 4.12 7.86 6.63
N THR A 179 3.00 7.66 5.93
CA THR A 179 1.78 8.46 6.03
C THR A 179 0.55 7.56 6.22
N PRO A 180 0.53 6.70 7.26
CA PRO A 180 -0.54 5.72 7.45
C PRO A 180 -1.90 6.41 7.43
N THR A 181 -2.88 5.77 6.79
CA THR A 181 -4.25 6.30 6.66
C THR A 181 -5.27 5.45 7.41
N PRO A 182 -5.33 5.57 8.75
CA PRO A 182 -6.28 4.87 9.59
C PRO A 182 -7.71 4.74 9.03
N GLY A 183 -8.20 3.51 8.98
CA GLY A 183 -9.57 3.19 8.55
C GLY A 183 -9.80 3.36 7.05
N LYS A 184 -8.74 3.45 6.26
CA LYS A 184 -8.76 3.52 4.80
C LYS A 184 -7.75 2.54 4.23
N GLU A 185 -7.87 2.26 2.94
CA GLU A 185 -6.81 1.54 2.23
C GLU A 185 -5.53 2.38 2.27
N ASN A 186 -4.47 1.78 2.80
CA ASN A 186 -3.12 2.35 2.70
C ASN A 186 -2.67 2.24 1.27
N LEU A 187 -2.60 3.40 0.63
CA LEU A 187 -2.10 3.56 -0.71
C LEU A 187 -0.78 4.26 -0.51
N GLY A 188 0.32 3.51 -0.55
CA GLY A 188 1.65 4.08 -0.39
C GLY A 188 1.80 5.34 -1.24
N GLY A 189 2.61 6.30 -0.77
CA GLY A 189 2.87 7.53 -1.53
C GLY A 189 3.16 7.19 -2.99
N ALA A 190 2.56 7.93 -3.93
CA ALA A 190 2.70 7.65 -5.37
C ALA A 190 4.20 7.48 -5.72
N PHE A 191 4.59 6.26 -6.08
CA PHE A 191 5.99 5.97 -6.42
C PHE A 191 6.24 6.47 -7.84
N ALA A 192 6.79 7.69 -7.95
CA ALA A 192 7.27 8.22 -9.21
C ALA A 192 8.71 7.75 -9.44
N THR A 193 8.90 6.63 -10.15
CA THR A 193 10.22 6.27 -10.69
C THR A 193 10.39 6.89 -12.06
N SER A 194 11.44 7.68 -12.24
CA SER A 194 11.94 8.02 -13.56
C SER A 194 12.62 6.78 -14.17
N TYR A 195 12.03 6.20 -15.20
CA TYR A 195 12.67 5.17 -16.00
C TYR A 195 13.36 5.84 -17.19
N GLY A 196 14.64 5.54 -17.40
CA GLY A 196 15.46 6.01 -18.52
C GLY A 196 16.48 7.09 -18.16
N VAL A 197 17.59 7.10 -18.91
CA VAL A 197 18.45 8.28 -19.05
C VAL A 197 17.65 9.32 -19.83
N ALA A 198 17.72 10.60 -19.46
CA ALA A 198 17.11 11.68 -20.26
C ALA A 198 17.43 11.45 -21.74
N CYS A 199 16.41 11.28 -22.56
CA CYS A 199 16.57 10.70 -23.88
C CYS A 199 17.56 11.50 -24.72
N GLN A 200 18.67 10.88 -25.11
CA GLN A 200 19.32 11.17 -26.39
C GLN A 200 18.98 10.01 -27.32
N GLY A 201 18.03 10.24 -28.23
CA GLY A 201 17.58 9.21 -29.16
C GLY A 201 16.24 9.52 -29.80
N THR A 202 15.93 8.79 -30.87
CA THR A 202 14.66 8.87 -31.60
C THR A 202 13.55 8.12 -30.84
N LEU A 203 12.28 8.50 -31.03
CA LEU A 203 11.09 7.92 -30.35
C LEU A 203 11.07 6.37 -30.35
N THR A 204 11.55 5.75 -31.43
CA THR A 204 11.59 4.29 -31.59
C THR A 204 12.60 3.61 -30.65
N GLN A 205 13.68 4.29 -30.27
CA GLN A 205 14.69 3.78 -29.33
C GLN A 205 14.17 3.83 -27.88
N ILE A 206 13.38 4.87 -27.57
CA ILE A 206 12.71 5.03 -26.27
C ILE A 206 11.69 3.91 -26.09
N ALA A 207 10.87 3.59 -27.11
CA ALA A 207 9.88 2.52 -27.00
C ALA A 207 10.48 1.13 -26.67
N ARG A 208 11.66 0.78 -27.20
CA ARG A 208 12.29 -0.52 -26.99
C ARG A 208 12.92 -0.71 -25.60
N GLN A 209 13.35 0.36 -24.94
CA GLN A 209 13.98 0.26 -23.62
C GLN A 209 13.00 -0.09 -22.49
N PHE A 210 11.69 0.13 -22.70
CA PHE A 210 10.69 0.04 -21.64
C PHE A 210 9.83 -1.23 -21.70
N VAL A 211 9.91 -2.00 -22.78
CA VAL A 211 9.26 -3.33 -22.92
C VAL A 211 9.72 -4.32 -21.83
N ASN A 212 10.87 -4.04 -21.19
CA ASN A 212 11.45 -4.85 -20.11
C ASN A 212 11.32 -4.22 -18.71
N SER A 213 10.57 -3.12 -18.55
CA SER A 213 10.44 -2.42 -17.27
C SER A 213 9.19 -2.86 -16.48
N VAL A 214 9.31 -2.93 -15.15
CA VAL A 214 8.23 -3.34 -14.23
C VAL A 214 7.19 -2.20 -14.10
N PRO A 215 5.88 -2.48 -14.13
CA PRO A 215 4.84 -1.44 -14.04
C PRO A 215 4.80 -0.76 -12.68
N ALA A 216 4.48 0.55 -12.65
CA ALA A 216 4.11 1.27 -11.42
C ALA A 216 2.62 1.03 -11.06
N HIS A 217 2.11 1.55 -9.94
CA HIS A 217 0.70 1.44 -9.56
C HIS A 217 0.15 2.82 -9.14
N GLY A 218 -0.99 3.25 -9.70
CA GLY A 218 -1.74 4.47 -9.34
C GLY A 218 -3.05 4.19 -8.58
N ASN A 219 -3.66 5.22 -7.95
CA ASN A 219 -4.84 5.06 -7.06
C ASN A 219 -6.05 5.97 -7.36
N LYS A 220 -7.20 5.59 -6.77
CA LYS A 220 -8.58 6.05 -7.02
C LYS A 220 -8.91 7.51 -6.66
N ASN A 221 -8.01 8.24 -6.01
CA ASN A 221 -8.26 9.62 -5.52
C ASN A 221 -7.81 10.72 -6.51
N TYR A 222 -7.57 10.39 -7.78
CA TYR A 222 -6.99 11.30 -8.76
C TYR A 222 -7.83 11.45 -10.04
N LEU A 223 -7.90 12.68 -10.54
CA LEU A 223 -8.98 13.21 -11.40
C LEU A 223 -8.67 13.20 -12.91
N LEU A 224 -7.88 12.23 -13.38
CA LEU A 224 -7.62 12.03 -14.81
C LEU A 224 -7.53 10.53 -15.09
N GLY A 225 -8.56 9.99 -15.76
CA GLY A 225 -8.66 8.59 -16.12
C GLY A 225 -9.15 8.42 -17.56
N ILE A 226 -8.77 7.31 -18.19
CA ILE A 226 -9.35 6.87 -19.46
C ILE A 226 -10.74 6.27 -19.15
N ASP A 227 -11.77 6.75 -19.84
CA ASP A 227 -13.17 6.39 -19.62
C ASP A 227 -13.57 5.01 -20.18
N ARG A 228 -12.58 4.25 -20.70
CA ARG A 228 -12.78 2.91 -21.22
C ARG A 228 -11.73 1.91 -20.73
N PRO A 229 -12.10 0.61 -20.67
CA PRO A 229 -11.13 -0.47 -20.48
C PRO A 229 -10.10 -0.48 -21.61
N LEU A 230 -8.84 -0.72 -21.25
CA LEU A 230 -7.75 -0.99 -22.20
C LEU A 230 -7.79 -2.46 -22.64
N LEU A 231 -7.61 -2.71 -23.94
CA LEU A 231 -7.49 -4.04 -24.51
C LEU A 231 -6.14 -4.68 -24.15
N ALA A 232 -6.04 -6.00 -24.29
CA ALA A 232 -4.75 -6.69 -24.22
C ALA A 232 -3.85 -6.11 -25.32
N ASN A 233 -2.71 -5.51 -24.94
CA ASN A 233 -1.73 -4.82 -25.79
C ASN A 233 -1.92 -3.32 -26.02
N GLU A 234 -2.89 -2.69 -25.36
CA GLU A 234 -2.99 -1.23 -25.33
C GLU A 234 -2.18 -0.62 -24.18
N LEU A 235 -1.42 0.45 -24.47
CA LEU A 235 -0.75 1.28 -23.49
C LEU A 235 -1.43 2.65 -23.38
N ALA A 236 -1.65 3.10 -22.15
CA ALA A 236 -2.15 4.45 -21.88
C ALA A 236 -0.98 5.45 -21.88
N LEU A 237 -1.07 6.45 -22.76
CA LEU A 237 -0.07 7.49 -22.94
C LEU A 237 -0.61 8.84 -22.46
N LEU A 238 0.07 9.46 -21.51
CA LEU A 238 -0.15 10.87 -21.21
C LEU A 238 0.95 11.69 -21.88
N LEU A 239 0.55 12.46 -22.89
CA LEU A 239 1.42 13.44 -23.54
C LEU A 239 1.23 14.79 -22.85
N LEU A 240 2.31 15.30 -22.25
CA LEU A 240 2.32 16.63 -21.64
C LEU A 240 3.02 17.60 -22.58
N SER A 241 2.29 18.63 -23.00
CA SER A 241 2.84 19.80 -23.67
C SER A 241 2.65 21.02 -22.79
N ILE A 242 3.76 21.69 -22.48
CA ILE A 242 3.81 22.86 -21.63
C ILE A 242 4.15 24.06 -22.53
N ARG A 243 3.31 25.09 -22.50
CA ARG A 243 3.61 26.40 -23.09
C ARG A 243 3.79 27.42 -21.96
N GLY A 244 4.98 28.00 -21.91
CA GLY A 244 5.35 29.05 -20.96
C GLY A 244 6.87 29.15 -20.84
N ASP A 245 7.35 30.32 -20.46
CA ASP A 245 8.72 30.66 -20.07
C ASP A 245 9.11 30.15 -18.67
N GLY A 246 8.19 29.43 -18.01
CA GLY A 246 8.34 28.88 -16.67
C GLY A 246 9.39 27.76 -16.58
N LYS A 247 10.35 27.94 -15.67
CA LYS A 247 11.37 26.94 -15.34
C LYS A 247 10.73 25.75 -14.62
N ILE A 248 10.98 24.55 -15.10
CA ILE A 248 10.65 23.32 -14.38
C ILE A 248 11.95 22.77 -13.77
N LEU A 249 12.04 22.79 -12.45
CA LEU A 249 13.11 22.14 -11.70
C LEU A 249 12.70 20.69 -11.42
N VAL A 250 13.22 19.76 -12.21
CA VAL A 250 13.28 18.34 -11.84
C VAL A 250 14.68 18.10 -11.30
N ARG A 251 14.80 17.76 -10.01
CA ARG A 251 16.01 17.74 -9.16
C ARG A 251 17.36 17.87 -9.89
N ASN A 252 18.09 18.95 -9.55
CA ASN A 252 19.50 19.26 -9.83
C ASN A 252 19.94 19.56 -11.27
N CYS A 253 19.03 19.82 -12.22
CA CYS A 253 19.41 20.44 -13.49
C CYS A 253 18.58 21.71 -13.76
N PRO A 254 19.19 22.91 -13.82
CA PRO A 254 18.54 24.06 -14.40
C PRO A 254 18.56 23.93 -15.92
N TYR A 255 17.40 23.66 -16.54
CA TYR A 255 17.24 23.75 -17.98
C TYR A 255 16.71 25.13 -18.38
N TRP A 256 17.36 25.73 -19.37
CA TRP A 256 16.81 26.88 -20.11
C TRP A 256 15.99 26.33 -21.27
N LEU A 257 14.67 26.52 -21.22
CA LEU A 257 13.77 26.12 -22.30
C LEU A 257 13.64 27.26 -23.30
N ASN A 258 14.11 27.02 -24.54
CA ASN A 258 13.72 27.78 -25.72
C ASN A 258 12.24 27.39 -26.06
N PRO A 259 11.37 28.26 -26.58
CA PRO A 259 9.91 28.12 -26.52
C PRO A 259 9.31 27.15 -27.55
N LEU A 260 10.04 26.09 -27.92
CA LEU A 260 9.54 25.04 -28.81
C LEU A 260 9.17 23.80 -27.99
N VAL A 261 7.86 23.53 -28.02
CA VAL A 261 7.13 22.42 -27.41
C VAL A 261 7.94 21.12 -27.37
N VAL A 262 8.38 20.71 -26.17
CA VAL A 262 8.93 19.37 -25.94
C VAL A 262 7.80 18.49 -25.41
N PRO A 263 7.39 17.43 -26.12
CA PRO A 263 6.43 16.47 -25.59
C PRO A 263 7.10 15.59 -24.53
N PHE A 264 6.56 15.56 -23.32
CA PHE A 264 6.87 14.48 -22.38
C PHE A 264 5.91 13.33 -22.65
N VAL A 265 6.46 12.13 -22.78
CA VAL A 265 5.69 10.89 -22.93
C VAL A 265 5.72 10.16 -21.60
N LEU A 266 4.57 10.06 -20.93
CA LEU A 266 4.43 9.34 -19.67
C LEU A 266 3.53 8.12 -19.89
N PHE A 267 4.07 6.91 -19.69
CA PHE A 267 3.32 5.66 -19.82
C PHE A 267 2.67 5.32 -18.48
N VAL A 268 1.33 5.20 -18.46
CA VAL A 268 0.60 4.85 -17.25
C VAL A 268 0.50 3.33 -17.13
N PRO A 269 0.77 2.75 -15.97
CA PRO A 269 0.48 1.36 -15.72
C PRO A 269 -1.02 1.07 -15.67
N LYS A 270 -1.36 -0.17 -16.03
CA LYS A 270 -2.69 -0.75 -15.85
C LYS A 270 -2.94 -1.04 -14.37
N VAL A 271 -3.95 -0.42 -13.78
CA VAL A 271 -4.48 -0.81 -12.46
C VAL A 271 -5.93 -1.27 -12.64
N GLY A 272 -6.15 -2.58 -12.71
CA GLY A 272 -7.45 -3.13 -13.10
C GLY A 272 -7.81 -2.75 -14.54
N ASN A 273 -8.93 -2.03 -14.74
CA ASN A 273 -9.41 -1.55 -16.04
C ASN A 273 -9.12 -0.06 -16.31
N ILE A 274 -8.38 0.63 -15.45
CA ILE A 274 -8.22 2.09 -15.50
C ILE A 274 -6.74 2.47 -15.36
N ALA A 275 -6.34 3.57 -16.00
CA ALA A 275 -5.02 4.19 -15.91
C ALA A 275 -5.16 5.60 -15.31
N GLN A 276 -4.30 5.99 -14.35
CA GLN A 276 -4.37 7.26 -13.61
C GLN A 276 -2.99 7.93 -13.40
N PHE A 277 -2.95 9.27 -13.42
CA PHE A 277 -1.74 10.09 -13.19
C PHE A 277 -1.98 11.24 -12.19
N SER A 278 -0.89 11.72 -11.56
CA SER A 278 -0.90 12.86 -10.63
C SER A 278 0.31 13.79 -10.85
N PHE A 279 0.09 15.10 -10.65
CA PHE A 279 1.15 16.12 -10.52
C PHE A 279 1.17 16.58 -9.06
N ASN A 280 2.30 16.42 -8.37
CA ASN A 280 2.46 17.08 -7.07
C ASN A 280 2.64 18.58 -7.30
N ALA A 281 1.89 19.38 -6.54
CA ALA A 281 1.85 20.83 -6.65
C ALA A 281 3.27 21.43 -6.57
N ILE A 282 3.75 21.92 -7.72
CA ILE A 282 4.77 22.97 -7.76
C ILE A 282 4.09 24.22 -7.17
N SER A 283 4.78 25.01 -6.34
CA SER A 283 4.14 26.11 -5.60
C SER A 283 3.29 27.00 -6.53
N PRO A 284 2.17 27.58 -6.03
CA PRO A 284 1.30 28.44 -6.84
C PRO A 284 2.07 29.56 -7.56
N ASP A 285 3.13 30.06 -6.92
CA ASP A 285 3.98 31.14 -7.43
C ASP A 285 4.85 30.72 -8.62
N ALA A 286 5.13 29.42 -8.79
CA ALA A 286 5.93 28.89 -9.88
C ALA A 286 5.11 28.59 -11.16
N LEU A 287 3.78 28.62 -11.09
CA LEU A 287 2.87 28.21 -12.17
C LEU A 287 2.16 29.38 -12.87
N GLY A 288 2.41 30.63 -12.45
CA GLY A 288 1.77 31.82 -13.02
C GLY A 288 1.94 31.89 -14.55
N GLY A 289 0.84 31.70 -15.28
CA GLY A 289 0.81 31.81 -16.74
C GLY A 289 1.05 30.53 -17.54
N MET A 290 1.30 29.38 -16.89
CA MET A 290 1.52 28.13 -17.61
C MET A 290 0.22 27.52 -18.15
N GLN A 291 0.21 27.24 -19.45
CA GLN A 291 -0.86 26.47 -20.09
C GLN A 291 -0.39 25.02 -20.25
N PHE A 292 -1.17 24.09 -19.70
CA PHE A 292 -0.99 22.66 -19.95
C PHE A 292 -2.00 22.24 -21.01
N SER A 293 -1.50 21.60 -22.06
CA SER A 293 -2.36 20.77 -22.90
C SER A 293 -1.96 19.32 -22.65
N THR A 294 -2.94 18.52 -22.23
CA THR A 294 -2.78 17.08 -22.15
C THR A 294 -3.49 16.46 -23.34
N GLN A 295 -2.76 15.62 -24.07
CA GLN A 295 -3.37 14.72 -25.05
C GLN A 295 -3.23 13.30 -24.53
N TRP A 296 -4.33 12.57 -24.60
CA TRP A 296 -4.35 11.15 -24.31
C TRP A 296 -4.19 10.38 -25.62
N GLY A 297 -3.29 9.41 -25.61
CA GLY A 297 -3.12 8.47 -26.69
C GLY A 297 -3.24 7.05 -26.18
N VAL A 298 -3.79 6.18 -27.01
CA VAL A 298 -3.67 4.74 -26.85
C VAL A 298 -2.72 4.24 -27.92
N PHE A 299 -1.63 3.62 -27.48
CA PHE A 299 -0.67 3.01 -28.39
C PHE A 299 -0.93 1.51 -28.47
N ASP A 300 -1.26 1.05 -29.67
CA ASP A 300 -1.37 -0.37 -30.00
C ASP A 300 0.02 -0.89 -30.38
N VAL A 301 0.61 -1.66 -29.46
CA VAL A 301 1.98 -2.17 -29.59
C VAL A 301 2.10 -3.20 -30.73
N VAL A 302 1.02 -3.92 -31.04
CA VAL A 302 1.03 -4.97 -32.07
C VAL A 302 0.98 -4.35 -33.47
N ASN A 303 0.19 -3.30 -33.61
CA ASN A 303 -0.04 -2.67 -34.91
C ASN A 303 0.81 -1.41 -35.16
N ASP A 304 1.63 -0.99 -34.20
CA ASP A 304 2.44 0.24 -34.24
C ASP A 304 1.60 1.49 -34.55
N LYS A 305 0.41 1.57 -33.94
CA LYS A 305 -0.57 2.65 -34.18
C LYS A 305 -0.84 3.44 -32.91
N LEU A 306 -0.72 4.76 -33.02
CA LEU A 306 -1.14 5.70 -31.97
C LEU A 306 -2.52 6.27 -32.31
N GLY A 307 -3.53 5.89 -31.52
CA GLY A 307 -4.85 6.53 -31.54
C GLY A 307 -4.89 7.66 -30.51
N LEU A 308 -4.99 8.91 -30.97
CA LEU A 308 -5.19 10.06 -30.07
C LEU A 308 -6.68 10.22 -29.75
N THR A 309 -7.01 10.43 -28.48
CA THR A 309 -8.36 10.79 -28.03
C THR A 309 -8.42 12.27 -27.65
N ASN A 310 -9.62 12.87 -27.65
CA ASN A 310 -9.85 14.30 -27.45
C ASN A 310 -9.01 14.88 -26.31
N GLY A 311 -8.22 15.91 -26.64
CA GLY A 311 -7.37 16.60 -25.67
C GLY A 311 -8.19 17.47 -24.71
N VAL A 312 -7.77 17.50 -23.45
CA VAL A 312 -8.32 18.41 -22.44
C VAL A 312 -7.32 19.55 -22.25
N GLN A 313 -7.73 20.78 -22.52
CA GLN A 313 -6.91 21.96 -22.21
C GLN A 313 -7.19 22.39 -20.77
N MET A 314 -6.18 22.33 -19.90
CA MET A 314 -6.28 22.83 -18.53
C MET A 314 -5.55 24.17 -18.43
N ARG A 315 -6.29 25.23 -18.09
CA ARG A 315 -5.72 26.56 -17.83
C ARG A 315 -5.71 26.81 -16.33
N PHE A 316 -4.53 27.04 -15.77
CA PHE A 316 -4.39 27.53 -14.40
C PHE A 316 -4.12 29.03 -14.48
N GLY A 317 -5.08 29.83 -14.01
CA GLY A 317 -4.93 31.29 -13.90
C GLY A 317 -5.00 31.69 -12.44
N MET A 318 -4.18 32.66 -12.03
CA MET A 318 -4.50 33.46 -10.84
C MET A 318 -5.70 34.34 -11.18
N LYS A 319 -6.64 34.48 -10.26
CA LYS A 319 -7.56 35.62 -10.28
C LYS A 319 -6.80 36.90 -9.99
#